data_AF-A0A846CHK2-F1
#
_entry.id   AF-A0A846CHK2-F1
#
_cell.length_a   1.000
_cell.length_b   1.000
_cell.length_c   1.000
_cell.angle_alpha   90.00
_cell.angle_beta   90.00
_cell.angle_gamma   90.00
#
_symmetry.space_group_name_H-M   'P 1'
#
loop_
_entity.id
_entity.type
_entity.pdbx_description
1 polymer ?
#
loop_
_entity_poly.entity_id
_entity_poly.type
_entity_poly.pdbx_seq_one_letter_code
_entity_poly.pdbx_strand_id
1 'polypeptide(L)'
;MNKTNDRFEVVIVGAGAAGIGCGVVLKDLGIENFVILERHQIGASFSRWPEEMGFITPSFPSHGFGLLDLNAIVLNTSPALSFRKEHLSGKEYALYLQTV
;
A
#
# COMPACT_ATOMS: atom_id res chain seq x y z
N MET A 1 4.67 17.96 -34.22
CA MET A 1 4.78 17.02 -33.09
C MET A 1 3.58 17.22 -32.20
N ASN A 2 2.57 16.36 -32.32
CA ASN A 2 1.42 16.39 -31.41
C ASN A 2 1.93 15.95 -30.04
N LYS A 3 1.96 16.88 -29.07
CA LYS A 3 2.03 16.50 -27.66
C LYS A 3 0.72 15.76 -27.38
N THR A 4 0.76 14.44 -27.26
CA THR A 4 -0.33 13.71 -26.62
C THR A 4 -0.45 14.29 -25.23
N ASN A 5 -1.53 15.02 -24.99
CA ASN A 5 -1.83 15.57 -23.68
C ASN A 5 -2.35 14.36 -22.88
N ASP A 6 -1.43 13.54 -22.38
CA ASP A 6 -1.75 12.35 -21.60
C ASP A 6 -2.36 12.81 -20.28
N ARG A 7 -3.66 13.09 -20.35
CA ARG A 7 -4.49 13.51 -19.23
C ARG A 7 -4.87 12.25 -18.46
N PHE A 8 -4.31 12.12 -17.27
CA PHE A 8 -4.78 11.16 -16.29
C PHE A 8 -6.16 11.59 -15.78
N GLU A 9 -7.07 10.63 -15.61
CA GLU A 9 -8.37 10.86 -14.97
C GLU A 9 -8.20 11.06 -13.46
N VAL A 10 -7.22 10.37 -12.87
CA VAL A 10 -6.89 10.49 -11.45
C VAL A 10 -5.37 10.62 -11.27
N VAL A 11 -4.96 11.57 -10.43
CA VAL A 11 -3.58 11.72 -9.98
C VAL A 11 -3.55 11.56 -8.47
N ILE A 12 -2.85 10.54 -7.99
CA ILE A 12 -2.61 10.31 -6.56
C ILE A 12 -1.22 10.86 -6.23
N VAL A 13 -1.14 11.76 -5.26
CA VAL A 13 0.14 12.33 -4.80
C VAL A 13 0.53 11.67 -3.48
N GLY A 14 1.56 10.84 -3.53
CA GLY A 14 2.13 10.08 -2.43
C GLY A 14 1.91 8.56 -2.57
N ALA A 15 2.99 7.78 -2.57
CA ALA A 15 2.96 6.32 -2.61
C ALA A 15 3.17 5.71 -1.21
N GLY A 16 2.44 6.24 -0.22
CA GLY A 16 2.28 5.61 1.09
C GLY A 16 1.13 4.60 1.10
N ALA A 17 0.75 4.13 2.30
CA ALA A 17 -0.31 3.12 2.46
C ALA A 17 -1.63 3.54 1.80
N ALA A 18 -2.06 4.79 2.04
CA ALA A 18 -3.28 5.33 1.46
C ALA A 18 -3.21 5.44 -0.08
N GLY A 19 -2.11 5.97 -0.63
CA GLY A 19 -1.99 6.16 -2.07
C GLY A 19 -1.92 4.85 -2.85
N ILE A 20 -1.18 3.87 -2.34
CA ILE A 20 -1.13 2.52 -2.92
C ILE A 20 -2.51 1.85 -2.82
N GLY A 21 -3.16 1.88 -1.65
CA GLY A 21 -4.50 1.32 -1.49
C GLY A 21 -5.54 1.96 -2.43
N CYS A 22 -5.53 3.28 -2.58
CA CYS A 22 -6.38 3.97 -3.55
C CYS A 22 -6.08 3.52 -4.99
N GLY A 23 -4.81 3.39 -5.37
CA GLY A 23 -4.43 2.92 -6.70
C GLY A 23 -4.93 1.50 -7.00
N VAL A 24 -4.86 0.60 -6.01
CA VAL A 24 -5.39 -0.76 -6.14
C VAL A 24 -6.90 -0.74 -6.30
N VAL A 25 -7.62 0.03 -5.48
CA VAL A 25 -9.08 0.15 -5.58
C VAL A 25 -9.51 0.74 -6.94
N LEU A 26 -8.77 1.71 -7.50
CA LEU A 26 -9.06 2.22 -8.84
C LEU A 26 -8.97 1.11 -9.90
N LYS A 27 -7.93 0.26 -9.83
CA LYS A 27 -7.82 -0.91 -10.72
C LYS A 27 -8.95 -1.91 -10.52
N ASP A 28 -9.31 -2.21 -9.26
CA ASP A 28 -10.41 -3.14 -8.94
C ASP A 28 -11.76 -2.64 -9.49
N LEU A 29 -11.94 -1.32 -9.60
CA LEU A 29 -13.12 -0.67 -10.18
C LEU A 29 -13.03 -0.49 -11.71
N GLY A 30 -11.96 -0.94 -12.36
CA GLY A 30 -11.76 -0.82 -13.81
C GLY A 30 -11.30 0.57 -14.28
N ILE A 31 -10.81 1.43 -13.38
CA ILE A 31 -10.24 2.73 -13.72
C ILE A 31 -8.73 2.55 -13.91
N GLU A 32 -8.27 2.56 -15.15
CA GLU A 32 -6.86 2.30 -15.49
C GLU A 32 -6.06 3.57 -15.80
N ASN A 33 -6.73 4.66 -16.21
CA ASN A 33 -6.06 5.91 -16.57
C ASN A 33 -5.76 6.78 -15.34
N PHE A 34 -4.87 6.29 -14.47
CA PHE A 34 -4.39 7.03 -13.31
C PHE A 34 -2.87 6.90 -13.13
N VAL A 35 -2.31 7.81 -12.34
CA VAL A 35 -0.90 7.79 -11.96
C VAL A 35 -0.73 8.05 -10.47
N ILE A 36 0.26 7.40 -9.86
CA ILE A 36 0.71 7.68 -8.51
C ILE A 36 2.07 8.36 -8.60
N LEU A 37 2.19 9.56 -8.03
CA LEU A 37 3.42 10.35 -8.01
C LEU A 37 4.00 10.32 -6.60
N GLU A 38 5.23 9.86 -6.46
CA GLU A 38 5.96 9.82 -5.19
C GLU A 38 7.29 10.55 -5.32
N ARG A 39 7.65 11.31 -4.28
CA ARG A 39 8.90 12.07 -4.25
C ARG A 39 10.12 11.14 -4.13
N HIS A 40 9.99 10.06 -3.39
CA HIS A 40 11.07 9.13 -3.10
C HIS A 40 10.79 7.74 -3.68
N GLN A 41 10.31 6.82 -2.83
CA GLN A 41 10.00 5.44 -3.18
C GLN A 41 8.70 5.03 -2.49
N ILE A 42 8.07 3.97 -2.98
CA ILE A 42 6.89 3.39 -2.33
C ILE A 42 7.21 3.06 -0.87
N GLY A 43 6.34 3.52 0.04
CA GLY A 43 6.50 3.30 1.47
C GLY A 43 7.63 4.10 2.13
N ALA A 44 8.14 5.17 1.49
CA ALA A 44 9.30 5.91 1.98
C ALA A 44 9.22 6.38 3.44
N SER A 45 8.02 6.74 3.93
CA SER A 45 7.82 7.10 5.35
C SER A 45 8.09 5.92 6.29
N PHE A 46 7.65 4.71 5.93
CA PHE A 46 7.88 3.50 6.71
C PHE A 46 9.34 3.05 6.63
N SER A 47 9.99 3.20 5.48
CA SER A 47 11.43 2.91 5.34
C SER A 47 12.33 3.78 6.24
N ARG A 48 11.81 4.94 6.72
CA ARG A 48 12.52 5.88 7.60
C ARG A 48 12.09 5.79 9.06
N TRP A 49 11.22 4.85 9.42
CA TRP A 49 10.93 4.61 10.83
C TRP A 49 12.22 4.23 11.59
N PRO A 50 12.36 4.64 12.86
CA PRO A 50 13.37 4.08 13.75
C PRO A 50 13.33 2.55 13.70
N GLU A 51 14.49 1.91 13.90
CA GLU A 51 14.61 0.46 13.75
C GLU A 51 13.70 -0.32 14.72
N GLU A 52 13.48 0.23 15.91
CA GLU A 52 12.65 -0.35 16.96
C GLU A 52 11.16 -0.05 16.78
N MET A 53 10.80 0.92 15.92
CA MET A 53 9.41 1.33 15.74
C MET A 53 8.63 0.27 14.96
N GLY A 54 7.49 -0.12 15.53
CA GLY A 54 6.54 -1.04 14.90
C GLY A 54 5.10 -0.57 15.02
N PHE A 55 4.22 -1.25 14.30
CA PHE A 55 2.78 -1.01 14.39
C PHE A 55 2.25 -1.32 15.79
N ILE A 56 1.36 -0.48 16.30
CA ILE A 56 0.58 -0.77 17.54
C ILE A 56 -0.62 -1.68 17.25
N THR A 57 -1.12 -1.67 16.01
CA THR A 57 -2.24 -2.49 15.54
C THR A 57 -1.73 -3.87 15.14
N PRO A 58 -2.36 -4.95 15.63
CA PRO A 58 -1.94 -6.30 15.30
C PRO A 58 -2.42 -6.70 13.90
N SER A 59 -1.51 -7.24 13.09
CA SER A 59 -1.87 -7.94 11.86
C SER A 59 -2.28 -9.37 12.17
N PHE A 60 -3.43 -9.79 11.65
CA PHE A 60 -3.94 -11.15 11.78
C PHE A 60 -4.71 -11.55 10.52
N PRO A 61 -4.51 -12.78 9.97
CA PRO A 61 -5.11 -13.18 8.72
C PRO A 61 -6.55 -13.68 8.89
N SER A 62 -7.45 -12.81 9.34
CA SER A 62 -8.85 -13.14 9.61
C SER A 62 -9.76 -13.24 8.37
N HIS A 63 -9.18 -13.23 7.16
CA HIS A 63 -9.94 -13.22 5.90
C HIS A 63 -10.94 -14.38 5.81
N GLY A 64 -10.59 -15.57 6.31
CA GLY A 64 -11.48 -16.73 6.37
C GLY A 64 -12.71 -16.56 7.28
N PHE A 65 -12.72 -15.53 8.12
CA PHE A 65 -13.81 -15.17 9.03
C PHE A 65 -14.54 -13.88 8.60
N GLY A 66 -14.30 -13.39 7.37
CA GLY A 66 -14.94 -12.19 6.84
C GLY A 66 -14.37 -10.87 7.36
N LEU A 67 -13.20 -10.89 8.02
CA LEU A 67 -12.51 -9.70 8.52
C LEU A 67 -11.16 -9.54 7.83
N LEU A 68 -10.81 -8.32 7.45
CA LEU A 68 -9.51 -8.02 6.86
C LEU A 68 -8.41 -7.98 7.93
N ASP A 69 -7.19 -8.25 7.52
CA ASP A 69 -6.00 -7.94 8.34
C ASP A 69 -5.95 -6.42 8.56
N LEU A 70 -5.87 -5.97 9.82
CA LEU A 70 -5.97 -4.55 10.18
C LEU A 70 -4.94 -3.66 9.50
N ASN A 71 -3.77 -4.19 9.16
CA ASN A 71 -2.73 -3.41 8.48
C ASN A 71 -2.69 -3.65 6.96
N ALA A 72 -3.56 -4.51 6.40
CA ALA A 72 -3.68 -4.66 4.96
C ALA A 72 -4.39 -3.46 4.33
N ILE A 73 -3.89 -3.01 3.17
CA ILE A 73 -4.53 -1.99 2.33
C ILE A 73 -5.10 -2.54 1.01
N VAL A 74 -5.01 -3.86 0.79
CA VAL A 74 -5.64 -4.59 -0.33
C VAL A 74 -6.44 -5.77 0.21
N LEU A 75 -7.66 -5.96 -0.33
CA LEU A 75 -8.67 -6.92 0.15
C LEU A 75 -8.18 -8.37 0.30
N ASN A 76 -7.29 -8.84 -0.57
CA ASN A 76 -6.84 -10.23 -0.60
C ASN A 76 -5.38 -10.39 -0.14
N THR A 77 -4.91 -9.49 0.72
CA THR A 77 -3.53 -9.50 1.23
C THR A 77 -3.52 -9.48 2.74
N SER A 78 -2.47 -10.03 3.35
CA SER A 78 -2.27 -9.98 4.80
C SER A 78 -0.78 -9.86 5.11
N PRO A 79 -0.35 -8.72 5.67
CA PRO A 79 1.01 -8.59 6.20
C PRO A 79 1.35 -9.70 7.22
N ALA A 80 0.38 -10.17 8.02
CA ALA A 80 0.62 -11.29 8.92
C ALA A 80 1.02 -12.59 8.19
N LEU A 81 0.42 -12.90 7.04
CA LEU A 81 0.81 -14.07 6.25
C LEU A 81 2.19 -13.90 5.62
N SER A 82 2.45 -12.73 5.03
CA SER A 82 3.71 -12.47 4.31
C SER A 82 4.92 -12.48 5.23
N PHE A 83 4.79 -11.92 6.44
CA PHE A 83 5.92 -11.74 7.37
C PHE A 83 5.89 -12.66 8.58
N ARG A 84 4.81 -13.45 8.75
CA ARG A 84 4.58 -14.31 9.93
C ARG A 84 4.73 -13.54 11.25
N LYS A 85 4.17 -12.33 11.28
CA LYS A 85 4.37 -11.36 12.36
C LYS A 85 3.13 -10.51 12.57
N GLU A 86 2.81 -10.25 13.84
CA GLU A 86 1.65 -9.45 14.23
C GLU A 86 1.96 -7.94 14.19
N HIS A 87 3.07 -7.52 14.78
CA HIS A 87 3.50 -6.11 14.80
C HIS A 87 4.65 -5.89 13.81
N LEU A 88 4.33 -5.34 12.64
CA LEU A 88 5.33 -5.08 11.60
C LEU A 88 6.25 -3.91 11.97
N SER A 89 7.50 -3.98 11.53
CA SER A 89 8.41 -2.86 11.44
C SER A 89 8.08 -2.00 10.21
N GLY A 90 8.62 -0.77 10.18
CA GLY A 90 8.49 0.09 9.01
C GLY A 90 9.14 -0.50 7.75
N LYS A 91 10.27 -1.21 7.87
CA LYS A 91 10.94 -1.88 6.73
C LYS A 91 10.07 -2.99 6.13
N GLU A 92 9.46 -3.83 6.97
CA GLU A 92 8.54 -4.89 6.54
C GLU A 92 7.30 -4.30 5.86
N TYR A 93 6.72 -3.24 6.43
CA TYR A 93 5.55 -2.59 5.84
C TYR A 93 5.86 -1.85 4.54
N ALA A 94 7.04 -1.25 4.41
CA ALA A 94 7.47 -0.68 3.13
C ALA A 94 7.60 -1.76 2.04
N LEU A 95 8.14 -2.93 2.39
CA LEU A 95 8.22 -4.07 1.47
C LEU A 95 6.83 -4.59 1.10
N TYR A 96 5.90 -4.69 2.07
CA TYR A 96 4.50 -5.01 1.80
C TYR A 96 3.91 -4.09 0.70
N LEU A 97 4.03 -2.77 0.87
CA LEU A 97 3.50 -1.79 -0.09
C LEU A 97 4.14 -1.87 -1.49
N GLN A 98 5.38 -2.36 -1.58
CA GLN A 98 6.09 -2.53 -2.86
C GLN A 98 5.67 -3.80 -3.61
N THR A 99 5.03 -4.75 -2.93
CA THR A 99 4.65 -6.05 -3.49
C THR A 99 3.17 -6.17 -3.88
N VAL A 100 2.35 -5.21 -3.46
CA VAL A 100 0.91 -5.15 -3.74
C VAL A 100 0.58 -4.37 -5.00
#